data_AF-A0A7W1JLL5-F1
#
_entry.id   AF-A0A7W1JLL5-F1
#
_cell.length_a   1.000
_cell.length_b   1.000
_cell.length_c   1.000
_cell.angle_alpha   90.00
_cell.angle_beta   90.00
_cell.angle_gamma   90.00
#
_symmetry.space_group_name_H-M   'P 1'
#
loop_
_entity.id
_entity.type
_entity.pdbx_description
1 polymer ?
#
loop_
_entity_poly.entity_id
_entity_poly.type
_entity_poly.pdbx_seq_one_letter_code
_entity_poly.pdbx_strand_id
1 'polypeptide(L)'
;MNWITIKRYIFQSCCMTFFLPTFSLYSIEDTNVHEEQLAEAYYAAYAYDTSALFYEKILNNSPSDWKNNIALYNLGTIRIEQNRFEDALKTFNSISLDSISIPILIPSIMMQQGLVYYRQANFIGPLNQDIDVDESLFLLQKSINYFEEAKKAGCQIQKLEDSSQICVIPHELAYYSKQAAYFQRQIQQKQVQALFEKATFFDNVIYIKNGIRNLLEFIEAIPQKQINDSYLSYLHEEAQYLMRLWDKIEMKDSSPENGLKIAYKNFSESLNKLKKGSLEEAIKGLRTSNNILQMLLFQSNKNTLHEIALRELLIDYQIIVTHNKLTPESIQKLIEKQINLKFKSINLATQYLNESLKELQGNNPWFAKFYLFASYYNLQDKLIKKNKLSNSSQILQKSLQEGRRALQLDRLAFLEDATKKSTTDLDQIILGYLNKALNYKPLFLQSVMQEQEAHFRVLGNPKSKISRCQKGPWNQVIPLFEHGYKEGKNALHVLAKKDIKNGFFIVKQSQMVKLWEKALKVLQNPSKQLEQTFIPPNQMPKDIQEVFQSLQEMELNDTLRSSQPMKEIIEW
;
A
#
# COMPACT_ATOMS: atom_id res chain seq x y z
N MET A 1 -41.49 9.51 17.86
CA MET A 1 -40.97 9.29 16.50
C MET A 1 -40.82 7.78 16.32
N ASN A 2 -41.55 7.19 15.37
CA ASN A 2 -41.87 5.76 15.39
C ASN A 2 -40.78 4.90 14.72
N TRP A 3 -40.39 3.80 15.37
CA TRP A 3 -39.27 2.92 14.95
C TRP A 3 -39.49 2.27 13.57
N ILE A 4 -40.75 2.16 13.15
CA ILE A 4 -41.17 1.63 11.83
C ILE A 4 -40.89 2.65 10.70
N THR A 5 -40.93 3.94 10.99
CA THR A 5 -40.63 5.00 10.01
C THR A 5 -39.13 5.08 9.70
N ILE A 6 -38.27 4.74 10.68
CA ILE A 6 -36.81 4.67 10.51
C ILE A 6 -36.41 3.47 9.64
N LYS A 7 -37.07 2.31 9.80
CA LYS A 7 -36.83 1.16 8.90
C LYS A 7 -37.26 1.43 7.45
N ARG A 8 -38.34 2.19 7.22
CA ARG A 8 -38.75 2.58 5.85
C ARG A 8 -37.76 3.52 5.17
N TYR A 9 -37.15 4.45 5.91
CA TYR A 9 -36.12 5.34 5.38
C TYR A 9 -34.78 4.63 5.10
N ILE A 10 -34.42 3.63 5.93
CA ILE A 10 -33.21 2.82 5.73
C ILE A 10 -33.40 1.81 4.57
N PHE A 11 -34.60 1.26 4.39
CA PHE A 11 -34.88 0.31 3.30
C PHE A 11 -35.05 1.01 1.95
N GLN A 12 -35.62 2.22 1.90
CA GLN A 12 -35.67 3.02 0.66
C GLN A 12 -34.33 3.64 0.25
N SER A 13 -33.38 3.81 1.18
CA SER A 13 -32.03 4.32 0.86
C SER A 13 -31.01 3.22 0.53
N CYS A 14 -31.30 1.94 0.79
CA CYS A 14 -30.40 0.81 0.45
C CYS A 14 -30.73 0.11 -0.88
N CYS A 15 -31.95 0.27 -1.41
CA CYS A 15 -32.39 -0.38 -2.67
C CYS A 15 -32.50 0.58 -3.87
N MET A 16 -32.02 1.83 -3.74
CA MET A 16 -31.86 2.78 -4.84
C MET A 16 -30.37 2.93 -5.20
N THR A 17 -29.67 1.79 -5.30
CA THR A 17 -28.50 1.73 -6.18
C THR A 17 -29.04 1.81 -7.60
N PHE A 18 -28.48 2.72 -8.40
CA PHE A 18 -28.80 2.96 -9.80
C PHE A 18 -28.78 1.66 -10.63
N PHE A 19 -29.89 0.94 -10.66
CA PHE A 19 -30.35 0.19 -11.82
C PHE A 19 -31.23 1.18 -12.59
N LEU A 20 -30.78 1.62 -13.77
CA LEU A 20 -31.53 2.56 -14.60
C LEU A 20 -32.84 1.89 -15.03
N PRO A 21 -34.03 2.32 -14.55
CA PRO A 21 -35.27 1.75 -15.05
C PRO A 21 -35.46 2.23 -16.50
N THR A 22 -35.27 1.33 -17.47
CA THR A 22 -35.58 1.61 -18.86
C THR A 22 -37.09 1.73 -19.02
N PHE A 23 -37.61 2.95 -19.21
CA PHE A 23 -38.97 3.15 -19.68
C PHE A 23 -39.09 2.63 -21.12
N SER A 24 -39.94 1.62 -21.30
CA SER A 24 -40.11 0.85 -22.54
C SER A 24 -41.02 1.54 -23.56
N LEU A 25 -40.53 1.71 -24.80
CA LEU A 25 -41.36 1.76 -26.01
C LEU A 25 -41.06 0.49 -26.82
N TYR A 26 -42.08 -0.36 -26.98
CA TYR A 26 -42.00 -1.74 -27.45
C TYR A 26 -41.72 -1.89 -28.96
N SER A 27 -40.73 -2.72 -29.31
CA SER A 27 -40.85 -3.73 -30.39
C SER A 27 -39.69 -4.76 -30.32
N ILE A 28 -40.01 -6.06 -30.37
CA ILE A 28 -39.16 -7.24 -30.70
C ILE A 28 -37.89 -7.51 -29.84
N GLU A 29 -37.54 -6.68 -28.84
CA GLU A 29 -36.42 -6.90 -27.90
C GLU A 29 -36.75 -7.78 -26.65
N ASP A 30 -37.87 -8.50 -26.61
CA ASP A 30 -38.45 -9.07 -25.37
C ASP A 30 -37.57 -10.11 -24.64
N THR A 31 -36.72 -10.88 -25.33
CA THR A 31 -35.92 -11.92 -24.67
C THR A 31 -34.83 -11.35 -23.77
N ASN A 32 -34.20 -10.24 -24.19
CA ASN A 32 -33.11 -9.62 -23.42
C ASN A 32 -33.65 -8.85 -22.21
N VAL A 33 -34.83 -8.23 -22.34
CA VAL A 33 -35.50 -7.55 -21.22
C VAL A 33 -35.83 -8.54 -20.09
N HIS A 34 -36.23 -9.77 -20.44
CA HIS A 34 -36.46 -10.82 -19.46
C HIS A 34 -35.17 -11.27 -18.76
N GLU A 35 -34.07 -11.41 -19.50
CA GLU A 35 -32.77 -11.81 -18.94
C GLU A 35 -32.19 -10.75 -18.00
N GLU A 36 -32.32 -9.46 -18.33
CA GLU A 36 -31.88 -8.35 -17.48
C GLU A 36 -32.63 -8.33 -16.15
N GLN A 37 -33.97 -8.45 -16.20
CA GLN A 37 -34.81 -8.50 -14.99
C GLN A 37 -34.49 -9.71 -14.10
N LEU A 38 -34.21 -10.87 -14.70
CA LEU A 38 -33.77 -12.05 -13.96
C LEU A 38 -32.41 -11.82 -13.30
N ALA A 39 -31.45 -11.25 -14.03
CA ALA A 39 -30.13 -10.93 -13.49
C ALA A 39 -30.21 -9.99 -12.28
N GLU A 40 -31.06 -8.96 -12.36
CA GLU A 40 -31.36 -8.02 -11.29
C GLU A 40 -32.02 -8.70 -10.08
N ALA A 41 -33.01 -9.56 -10.33
CA ALA A 41 -33.68 -10.31 -9.28
C ALA A 41 -32.71 -11.23 -8.51
N TYR A 42 -31.81 -11.92 -9.23
CA TYR A 42 -30.77 -12.74 -8.61
C TYR A 42 -29.76 -11.89 -7.83
N TYR A 43 -29.39 -10.70 -8.33
CA TYR A 43 -28.53 -9.78 -7.60
C TYR A 43 -29.17 -9.33 -6.28
N ALA A 44 -30.43 -8.91 -6.33
CA ALA A 44 -31.20 -8.50 -5.15
C ALA A 44 -31.40 -9.65 -4.14
N ALA A 45 -31.41 -10.90 -4.62
CA ALA A 45 -31.45 -12.11 -3.80
C ALA A 45 -30.08 -12.57 -3.29
N TYR A 46 -29.00 -11.78 -3.49
CA TYR A 46 -27.61 -12.13 -3.15
C TYR A 46 -27.07 -13.37 -3.88
N ALA A 47 -27.74 -13.82 -4.95
CA ALA A 47 -27.34 -14.95 -5.79
C ALA A 47 -26.38 -14.46 -6.90
N TYR A 48 -25.22 -13.95 -6.49
CA TYR A 48 -24.28 -13.25 -7.37
C TYR A 48 -23.73 -14.11 -8.51
N ASP A 49 -23.49 -15.40 -8.27
CA ASP A 49 -23.01 -16.32 -9.31
C ASP A 49 -24.03 -16.48 -10.44
N THR A 50 -25.30 -16.69 -10.07
CA THR A 50 -26.38 -16.79 -11.04
C THR A 50 -26.60 -15.46 -11.77
N SER A 51 -26.59 -14.33 -11.05
CA SER A 51 -26.71 -13.00 -11.65
C SER A 51 -25.59 -12.73 -12.67
N ALA A 52 -24.35 -13.09 -12.36
CA ALA A 52 -23.22 -12.97 -13.29
C ALA A 52 -23.42 -13.78 -14.58
N LEU A 53 -23.92 -15.02 -14.47
CA LEU A 53 -24.18 -15.88 -15.63
C LEU A 53 -25.21 -15.27 -16.59
N PHE A 54 -26.26 -14.62 -16.06
CA PHE A 54 -27.23 -13.93 -16.91
C PHE A 54 -26.63 -12.72 -17.62
N TYR A 55 -25.81 -11.89 -16.95
CA TYR A 55 -25.12 -10.79 -17.65
C TYR A 55 -24.10 -11.27 -18.67
N GLU A 56 -23.37 -12.37 -18.41
CA GLU A 56 -22.49 -12.99 -19.40
C GLU A 56 -23.27 -13.48 -20.62
N LYS A 57 -24.47 -14.04 -20.43
CA LYS A 57 -25.37 -14.42 -21.52
C LYS A 57 -25.82 -13.22 -22.34
N ILE A 58 -26.22 -12.13 -21.68
CA ILE A 58 -26.59 -10.87 -22.35
C ILE A 58 -25.44 -10.35 -23.20
N LEU A 59 -24.21 -10.33 -22.66
CA LEU A 59 -23.01 -9.88 -23.37
C LEU A 59 -22.68 -10.77 -24.58
N ASN A 60 -22.91 -12.08 -24.50
CA ASN A 60 -22.70 -13.01 -25.60
C ASN A 60 -23.70 -12.83 -26.75
N ASN A 61 -24.88 -12.28 -26.48
CA ASN A 61 -25.91 -12.00 -27.50
C ASN A 61 -25.62 -10.73 -28.32
N SER A 62 -24.41 -10.15 -28.22
CA SER A 62 -23.97 -8.97 -28.97
C SER A 62 -24.96 -7.79 -28.90
N PRO A 63 -25.26 -7.28 -27.70
CA PRO A 63 -26.21 -6.21 -27.50
C PRO A 63 -25.70 -4.90 -28.12
N SER A 64 -26.59 -3.91 -28.29
CA SER A 64 -26.18 -2.56 -28.70
C SER A 64 -25.13 -1.98 -27.75
N ASP A 65 -24.26 -1.09 -28.24
CA ASP A 65 -23.14 -0.53 -27.44
C ASP A 65 -23.57 -0.02 -26.06
N TRP A 66 -24.71 0.67 -25.98
CA TRP A 66 -25.29 1.13 -24.71
C TRP A 66 -25.60 -0.04 -23.76
N LYS A 67 -26.36 -1.03 -24.23
CA LYS A 67 -26.75 -2.21 -23.44
C LYS A 67 -25.53 -3.03 -23.05
N ASN A 68 -24.55 -3.15 -23.94
CA ASN A 68 -23.26 -3.77 -23.67
C ASN A 68 -22.55 -3.08 -22.49
N ASN A 69 -22.47 -1.75 -22.50
CA ASN A 69 -21.81 -0.99 -21.42
C ASN A 69 -22.54 -1.11 -20.08
N ILE A 70 -23.88 -1.13 -20.08
CA ILE A 70 -24.69 -1.36 -18.87
C ILE A 70 -24.50 -2.78 -18.34
N ALA A 71 -24.54 -3.79 -19.20
CA ALA A 71 -24.29 -5.18 -18.82
C ALA A 71 -22.87 -5.36 -18.25
N LEU A 72 -21.85 -4.73 -18.85
CA LEU A 72 -20.49 -4.72 -18.31
C LEU A 72 -20.42 -4.01 -16.94
N TYR A 73 -21.05 -2.85 -16.79
CA TYR A 73 -21.10 -2.14 -15.52
C TYR A 73 -21.73 -2.99 -14.39
N ASN A 74 -22.86 -3.64 -14.68
CA ASN A 74 -23.56 -4.51 -13.73
C ASN A 74 -22.73 -5.75 -13.40
N LEU A 75 -22.14 -6.40 -14.42
CA LEU A 75 -21.24 -7.53 -14.23
C LEU A 75 -20.04 -7.14 -13.35
N GLY A 76 -19.41 -5.99 -13.60
CA GLY A 76 -18.32 -5.47 -12.79
C GLY A 76 -18.74 -5.28 -11.33
N THR A 77 -19.95 -4.74 -11.10
CA THR A 77 -20.51 -4.55 -9.75
C THR A 77 -20.75 -5.89 -9.05
N ILE A 78 -21.29 -6.89 -9.75
CA ILE A 78 -21.44 -8.25 -9.22
C ILE A 78 -20.09 -8.86 -8.84
N ARG A 79 -19.04 -8.66 -9.66
CA ARG A 79 -17.68 -9.13 -9.36
C ARG A 79 -17.11 -8.49 -8.09
N ILE A 80 -17.49 -7.25 -7.76
CA ILE A 80 -17.13 -6.63 -6.46
C ILE A 80 -17.74 -7.41 -5.30
N GLU A 81 -19.04 -7.76 -5.38
CA GLU A 81 -19.74 -8.50 -4.32
C GLU A 81 -19.22 -9.93 -4.16
N GLN A 82 -18.71 -10.54 -5.23
CA GLN A 82 -18.03 -11.84 -5.19
C GLN A 82 -16.58 -11.77 -4.66
N ASN A 83 -16.09 -10.59 -4.26
CA ASN A 83 -14.67 -10.33 -3.94
C ASN A 83 -13.70 -10.66 -5.09
N ARG A 84 -14.19 -10.71 -6.34
CA ARG A 84 -13.39 -10.91 -7.56
C ARG A 84 -12.91 -9.56 -8.10
N PHE A 85 -12.11 -8.88 -7.29
CA PHE A 85 -11.75 -7.48 -7.51
C PHE A 85 -10.96 -7.24 -8.81
N GLU A 86 -10.06 -8.16 -9.17
CA GLU A 86 -9.27 -8.06 -10.41
C GLU A 86 -10.17 -8.18 -11.65
N ASP A 87 -11.12 -9.11 -11.62
CA ASP A 87 -12.11 -9.27 -12.69
C ASP A 87 -13.03 -8.05 -12.79
N ALA A 88 -13.48 -7.51 -11.65
CA ALA A 88 -14.29 -6.29 -11.63
C ALA A 88 -13.57 -5.13 -12.33
N LEU A 89 -12.30 -4.86 -11.99
CA LEU A 89 -11.51 -3.82 -12.65
C LEU A 89 -11.32 -4.08 -14.14
N LYS A 90 -11.05 -5.34 -14.53
CA LYS A 90 -10.94 -5.71 -15.94
C LYS A 90 -12.24 -5.44 -16.70
N THR A 91 -13.39 -5.79 -16.11
CA THR A 91 -14.71 -5.52 -16.69
C THR A 91 -14.94 -4.00 -16.81
N PHE A 92 -14.72 -3.21 -15.75
CA PHE A 92 -14.89 -1.76 -15.85
C PHE A 92 -13.95 -1.10 -16.86
N ASN A 93 -12.69 -1.55 -16.95
CA ASN A 93 -11.71 -1.01 -17.89
C ASN A 93 -12.00 -1.39 -19.35
N SER A 94 -12.84 -2.40 -19.60
CA SER A 94 -13.29 -2.76 -20.96
C SER A 94 -14.42 -1.86 -21.48
N ILE A 95 -15.03 -1.03 -20.64
CA ILE A 95 -16.08 -0.09 -21.05
C ILE A 95 -15.43 1.09 -21.79
N SER A 96 -15.73 1.23 -23.07
CA SER A 96 -15.14 2.26 -23.95
C SER A 96 -15.70 3.64 -23.65
N LEU A 97 -14.97 4.51 -22.92
CA LEU A 97 -15.50 5.79 -22.42
C LEU A 97 -15.95 6.80 -23.50
N ASP A 98 -15.62 6.57 -24.77
CA ASP A 98 -15.92 7.48 -25.89
C ASP A 98 -17.30 7.27 -26.54
N SER A 99 -18.08 6.28 -26.11
CA SER A 99 -19.41 6.02 -26.72
C SER A 99 -20.48 7.05 -26.29
N ILE A 100 -21.38 7.39 -27.21
CA ILE A 100 -22.33 8.52 -27.14
C ILE A 100 -23.20 8.52 -25.87
N SER A 101 -23.50 7.36 -25.30
CA SER A 101 -24.38 7.19 -24.15
C SER A 101 -23.66 7.05 -22.80
N ILE A 102 -22.32 7.09 -22.77
CA ILE A 102 -21.52 6.91 -21.55
C ILE A 102 -21.38 8.14 -20.65
N PRO A 103 -21.49 9.41 -21.08
CA PRO A 103 -21.24 10.54 -20.17
C PRO A 103 -21.97 10.43 -18.83
N ILE A 104 -23.19 9.89 -18.80
CA ILE A 104 -24.00 9.65 -17.60
C ILE A 104 -23.48 8.50 -16.73
N LEU A 105 -22.86 7.48 -17.32
CA LEU A 105 -22.35 6.28 -16.65
C LEU A 105 -20.94 6.47 -16.06
N ILE A 106 -20.15 7.43 -16.57
CA ILE A 106 -18.77 7.70 -16.10
C ILE A 106 -18.70 7.87 -14.57
N PRO A 107 -19.53 8.71 -13.91
CA PRO A 107 -19.44 8.89 -12.46
C PRO A 107 -19.62 7.56 -11.70
N SER A 108 -20.55 6.72 -12.16
CA SER A 108 -20.85 5.43 -11.56
C SER A 108 -19.71 4.43 -11.76
N ILE A 109 -19.13 4.36 -12.97
CA ILE A 109 -17.96 3.51 -13.24
C ILE A 109 -16.80 3.92 -12.34
N MET A 110 -16.49 5.21 -12.27
CA MET A 110 -15.40 5.73 -11.44
C MET A 110 -15.67 5.46 -9.96
N MET A 111 -16.91 5.62 -9.50
CA MET A 111 -17.29 5.26 -8.13
C MET A 111 -17.09 3.77 -7.85
N GLN A 112 -17.52 2.88 -8.76
CA GLN A 112 -17.35 1.44 -8.57
C GLN A 112 -15.87 1.02 -8.62
N GLN A 113 -15.06 1.59 -9.52
CA GLN A 113 -13.61 1.39 -9.50
C GLN A 113 -13.01 1.85 -8.16
N GLY A 114 -13.44 3.00 -7.65
CA GLY A 114 -13.06 3.49 -6.32
C GLY A 114 -13.44 2.51 -5.20
N LEU A 115 -14.62 1.89 -5.28
CA LEU A 115 -15.09 0.87 -4.36
C LEU A 115 -14.29 -0.43 -4.44
N VAL A 116 -13.88 -0.87 -5.64
CA VAL A 116 -13.01 -2.04 -5.80
C VAL A 116 -11.72 -1.84 -5.00
N TYR A 117 -11.03 -0.73 -5.22
CA TYR A 117 -9.77 -0.44 -4.53
C TYR A 117 -9.95 -0.26 -3.02
N TYR A 118 -11.05 0.36 -2.58
CA TYR A 118 -11.39 0.48 -1.16
C TYR A 118 -11.58 -0.89 -0.50
N ARG A 119 -12.37 -1.78 -1.13
CA ARG A 119 -12.62 -3.13 -0.62
C ARG A 119 -11.36 -3.99 -0.64
N GLN A 120 -10.54 -3.90 -1.70
CA GLN A 120 -9.23 -4.56 -1.74
C GLN A 120 -8.34 -4.10 -0.58
N ALA A 121 -8.27 -2.78 -0.33
CA ALA A 121 -7.48 -2.24 0.77
C ALA A 121 -7.99 -2.70 2.14
N ASN A 122 -9.31 -2.80 2.33
CA ASN A 122 -9.92 -3.32 3.56
C ASN A 122 -9.67 -4.82 3.73
N PHE A 123 -9.74 -5.59 2.65
CA PHE A 123 -9.48 -7.04 2.64
C PHE A 123 -8.02 -7.36 3.01
N ILE A 124 -7.08 -6.56 2.50
CA ILE A 124 -5.66 -6.65 2.86
C ILE A 124 -5.38 -5.93 4.20
N GLY A 125 -6.29 -5.07 4.65
CA GLY A 125 -6.17 -4.19 5.81
C GLY A 125 -6.25 -4.89 7.18
N PRO A 126 -6.28 -4.11 8.28
CA PRO A 126 -5.59 -4.28 9.58
C PRO A 126 -5.90 -5.51 10.45
N LEU A 127 -6.59 -6.51 9.92
CA LEU A 127 -6.94 -7.73 10.63
C LEU A 127 -5.79 -8.75 10.71
N ASN A 128 -4.70 -8.55 9.96
CA ASN A 128 -3.54 -9.45 9.93
C ASN A 128 -2.25 -8.72 10.37
N GLN A 129 -1.40 -9.35 11.18
CA GLN A 129 -0.13 -8.73 11.65
C GLN A 129 0.98 -8.70 10.58
N ASP A 130 0.72 -9.28 9.41
CA ASP A 130 1.67 -9.51 8.31
C ASP A 130 1.42 -8.64 7.06
N ILE A 131 0.67 -7.54 7.21
CA ILE A 131 0.13 -6.76 6.08
C ILE A 131 1.21 -5.94 5.36
N ASP A 132 1.14 -5.94 4.02
CA ASP A 132 1.80 -4.96 3.15
C ASP A 132 1.09 -3.59 3.28
N VAL A 133 1.51 -2.83 4.30
CA VAL A 133 1.00 -1.47 4.61
C VAL A 133 1.09 -0.55 3.39
N ASP A 134 2.15 -0.67 2.59
CA ASP A 134 2.35 0.15 1.40
C ASP A 134 1.34 -0.20 0.30
N GLU A 135 0.93 -1.48 0.18
CA GLU A 135 -0.13 -1.92 -0.74
C GLU A 135 -1.48 -1.33 -0.35
N SER A 136 -1.85 -1.43 0.94
CA SER A 136 -3.12 -0.87 1.42
C SER A 136 -3.18 0.64 1.22
N LEU A 137 -2.09 1.38 1.48
CA LEU A 137 -2.04 2.83 1.25
C LEU A 137 -2.15 3.19 -0.24
N PHE A 138 -1.47 2.43 -1.11
CA PHE A 138 -1.58 2.62 -2.56
C PHE A 138 -3.02 2.40 -3.07
N LEU A 139 -3.67 1.31 -2.63
CA LEU A 139 -5.04 0.99 -3.00
C LEU A 139 -6.01 2.05 -2.49
N LEU A 140 -5.89 2.51 -1.24
CA LEU A 140 -6.73 3.59 -0.72
C LEU A 140 -6.54 4.89 -1.48
N GLN A 141 -5.31 5.17 -1.91
CA GLN A 141 -5.07 6.35 -2.72
C GLN A 141 -5.73 6.27 -4.09
N LYS A 142 -5.64 5.11 -4.77
CA LYS A 142 -6.39 4.87 -6.01
C LYS A 142 -7.89 5.06 -5.78
N SER A 143 -8.42 4.48 -4.71
CA SER A 143 -9.82 4.63 -4.32
C SER A 143 -10.26 6.09 -4.20
N ILE A 144 -9.50 6.90 -3.43
CA ILE A 144 -9.78 8.34 -3.25
C ILE A 144 -9.71 9.10 -4.58
N ASN A 145 -8.73 8.81 -5.43
CA ASN A 145 -8.61 9.45 -6.74
C ASN A 145 -9.84 9.17 -7.62
N TYR A 146 -10.26 7.90 -7.70
CA TYR A 146 -11.45 7.50 -8.45
C TYR A 146 -12.73 8.13 -7.89
N PHE A 147 -12.86 8.26 -6.57
CA PHE A 147 -14.01 8.96 -5.99
C PHE A 147 -14.01 10.46 -6.31
N GLU A 148 -12.86 11.12 -6.35
CA GLU A 148 -12.78 12.52 -6.78
C GLU A 148 -13.05 12.67 -8.29
N GLU A 149 -12.66 11.71 -9.12
CA GLU A 149 -13.02 11.67 -10.55
C GLU A 149 -14.51 11.45 -10.74
N ALA A 150 -15.12 10.52 -10.00
CA ALA A 150 -16.57 10.31 -9.98
C ALA A 150 -17.32 11.59 -9.61
N LYS A 151 -16.84 12.30 -8.58
CA LYS A 151 -17.41 13.58 -8.15
C LYS A 151 -17.29 14.64 -9.24
N LYS A 152 -16.12 14.79 -9.88
CA LYS A 152 -15.92 15.74 -10.98
C LYS A 152 -16.85 15.45 -12.16
N ALA A 153 -16.93 14.19 -12.59
CA ALA A 153 -17.80 13.77 -13.67
C ALA A 153 -19.29 14.02 -13.32
N GLY A 154 -19.72 13.63 -12.13
CA GLY A 154 -21.09 13.87 -11.65
C GLY A 154 -21.45 15.35 -11.62
N CYS A 155 -20.54 16.20 -11.15
CA CYS A 155 -20.72 17.65 -11.14
C CYS A 155 -20.78 18.25 -12.55
N GLN A 156 -20.08 17.69 -13.53
CA GLN A 156 -20.16 18.15 -14.92
C GLN A 156 -21.54 17.86 -15.52
N ILE A 157 -22.09 16.67 -15.28
CA ILE A 157 -23.44 16.30 -15.74
C ILE A 157 -24.51 17.19 -15.13
N GLN A 158 -24.49 17.40 -13.80
CA GLN A 158 -25.48 18.25 -13.12
C GLN A 158 -25.46 19.70 -13.63
N LYS A 159 -24.28 20.23 -13.98
CA LYS A 159 -24.16 21.57 -14.58
C LYS A 159 -24.81 21.66 -15.96
N LEU A 160 -24.83 20.56 -16.71
CA LEU A 160 -25.49 20.48 -18.02
C LEU A 160 -27.02 20.35 -17.88
N GLU A 161 -27.49 19.64 -16.85
CA GLU A 161 -28.92 19.38 -16.63
C GLU A 161 -29.65 20.57 -15.98
N ASP A 162 -29.12 21.10 -14.87
CA ASP A 162 -29.90 22.01 -14.01
C ASP A 162 -29.50 23.49 -14.15
N SER A 163 -28.48 23.82 -14.96
CA SER A 163 -27.82 25.14 -14.99
C SER A 163 -27.34 25.65 -13.61
N SER A 164 -27.43 24.82 -12.57
CA SER A 164 -27.03 25.13 -11.22
C SER A 164 -25.50 25.15 -11.12
N GLN A 165 -24.95 26.18 -10.49
CA GLN A 165 -23.53 26.22 -10.16
C GLN A 165 -23.16 25.30 -9.00
N ILE A 166 -24.15 24.87 -8.21
CA ILE A 166 -23.95 24.07 -7.00
C ILE A 166 -24.12 22.60 -7.37
N CYS A 167 -23.03 21.84 -7.23
CA CYS A 167 -23.03 20.39 -7.40
C CYS A 167 -23.47 19.68 -6.11
N VAL A 168 -24.44 18.78 -6.23
CA VAL A 168 -24.89 17.89 -5.15
C VAL A 168 -24.15 16.55 -5.27
N ILE A 169 -23.28 16.27 -4.33
CA ILE A 169 -22.52 15.02 -4.30
C ILE A 169 -23.42 13.89 -3.78
N PRO A 170 -23.56 12.75 -4.48
CA PRO A 170 -24.31 11.60 -3.98
C PRO A 170 -23.85 11.17 -2.58
N HIS A 171 -24.80 10.83 -1.70
CA HIS A 171 -24.50 10.47 -0.31
C HIS A 171 -23.52 9.30 -0.21
N GLU A 172 -23.69 8.25 -1.03
CA GLU A 172 -22.82 7.08 -1.04
C GLU A 172 -21.38 7.45 -1.42
N LEU A 173 -21.20 8.24 -2.46
CA LEU A 173 -19.88 8.73 -2.88
C LEU A 173 -19.22 9.54 -1.74
N ALA A 174 -19.95 10.47 -1.13
CA ALA A 174 -19.45 11.25 0.00
C ALA A 174 -19.11 10.37 1.22
N TYR A 175 -19.89 9.32 1.48
CA TYR A 175 -19.63 8.36 2.54
C TYR A 175 -18.34 7.58 2.29
N TYR A 176 -18.19 6.95 1.12
CA TYR A 176 -17.02 6.13 0.81
C TYR A 176 -15.73 6.95 0.67
N SER A 177 -15.79 8.18 0.14
CA SER A 177 -14.64 9.10 0.16
C SER A 177 -14.16 9.38 1.59
N LYS A 178 -15.09 9.62 2.51
CA LYS A 178 -14.75 9.84 3.93
C LYS A 178 -14.18 8.58 4.59
N GLN A 179 -14.77 7.41 4.31
CA GLN A 179 -14.27 6.14 4.85
C GLN A 179 -12.86 5.80 4.35
N ALA A 180 -12.60 5.94 3.04
CA ALA A 180 -11.28 5.69 2.47
C ALA A 180 -10.23 6.64 3.08
N ALA A 181 -10.53 7.94 3.20
CA ALA A 181 -9.64 8.91 3.84
C ALA A 181 -9.42 8.62 5.34
N TYR A 182 -10.45 8.22 6.06
CA TYR A 182 -10.35 7.81 7.46
C TYR A 182 -9.44 6.59 7.62
N PHE A 183 -9.65 5.57 6.81
CA PHE A 183 -8.88 4.34 6.87
C PHE A 183 -7.42 4.55 6.46
N GLN A 184 -7.14 5.39 5.46
CA GLN A 184 -5.79 5.79 5.10
C GLN A 184 -5.04 6.41 6.28
N ARG A 185 -5.71 7.31 7.03
CA ARG A 185 -5.13 7.91 8.25
C ARG A 185 -4.86 6.87 9.33
N GLN A 186 -5.75 5.90 9.53
CA GLN A 186 -5.52 4.83 10.51
C GLN A 186 -4.29 3.98 10.14
N ILE A 187 -4.14 3.61 8.87
CA ILE A 187 -2.98 2.84 8.41
C ILE A 187 -1.68 3.64 8.59
N GLN A 188 -1.70 4.93 8.30
CA GLN A 188 -0.53 5.80 8.52
C GLN A 188 -0.18 5.93 10.00
N GLN A 189 -1.16 6.08 10.88
CA GLN A 189 -0.92 6.08 12.33
C GLN A 189 -0.28 4.77 12.78
N LYS A 190 -0.74 3.63 12.25
CA LYS A 190 -0.12 2.32 12.51
C LYS A 190 1.30 2.23 11.94
N GLN A 191 1.56 2.81 10.77
CA GLN A 191 2.89 2.86 10.18
C GLN A 191 3.86 3.67 11.06
N VAL A 192 3.43 4.85 11.53
CA VAL A 192 4.20 5.68 12.47
C VAL A 192 4.43 4.94 13.78
N GLN A 193 3.41 4.26 14.32
CA GLN A 193 3.55 3.45 15.53
C GLN A 193 4.54 2.31 15.33
N ALA A 194 4.47 1.59 14.21
CA ALA A 194 5.39 0.50 13.88
C ALA A 194 6.84 0.99 13.70
N LEU A 195 7.03 2.20 13.15
CA LEU A 195 8.35 2.84 13.11
C LEU A 195 8.90 3.04 14.52
N PHE A 196 8.08 3.53 15.44
CA PHE A 196 8.47 3.72 16.84
C PHE A 196 8.63 2.41 17.63
N GLU A 197 7.97 1.33 17.23
CA GLU A 197 8.16 0.00 17.84
C GLU A 197 9.48 -0.64 17.42
N LYS A 198 9.97 -0.34 16.22
CA LYS A 198 11.23 -0.86 15.68
C LYS A 198 12.42 0.07 15.94
N ALA A 199 12.17 1.30 16.39
CA ALA A 199 13.19 2.29 16.68
C ALA A 199 14.15 1.79 17.77
N THR A 200 15.46 1.92 17.53
CA THR A 200 16.44 1.66 18.58
C THR A 200 16.33 2.73 19.68
N PHE A 201 16.93 2.47 20.84
CA PHE A 201 17.06 3.49 21.89
C PHE A 201 17.55 4.83 21.34
N PHE A 202 18.60 4.79 20.51
CA PHE A 202 19.18 5.98 19.89
C PHE A 202 18.20 6.70 18.94
N ASP A 203 17.45 5.94 18.13
CA ASP A 203 16.45 6.51 17.22
C ASP A 203 15.30 7.18 18.02
N ASN A 204 14.86 6.56 19.12
CA ASN A 204 13.87 7.15 20.03
C ASN A 204 14.34 8.47 20.66
N VAL A 205 15.61 8.54 21.09
CA VAL A 205 16.20 9.81 21.59
C VAL A 205 16.16 10.89 20.51
N ILE A 206 16.48 10.56 19.25
CA ILE A 206 16.38 11.51 18.13
C ILE A 206 14.92 11.92 17.88
N TYR A 207 13.97 10.99 17.85
CA TYR A 207 12.55 11.30 17.65
C TYR A 207 12.05 12.28 18.70
N ILE A 208 12.37 12.04 19.97
CA ILE A 208 11.99 12.93 21.07
C ILE A 208 12.66 14.30 20.92
N LYS A 209 13.97 14.34 20.67
CA LYS A 209 14.71 15.59 20.47
C LYS A 209 14.07 16.42 19.35
N ASN A 210 13.82 15.81 18.19
CA ASN A 210 13.21 16.47 17.05
C ASN A 210 11.77 16.91 17.34
N GLY A 211 10.99 16.10 18.06
CA GLY A 211 9.65 16.47 18.52
C GLY A 211 9.66 17.71 19.42
N ILE A 212 10.56 17.75 20.40
CA ILE A 212 10.72 18.91 21.30
C ILE A 212 11.16 20.14 20.51
N ARG A 213 12.13 20.00 19.59
CA ARG A 213 12.57 21.11 18.71
C ARG A 213 11.43 21.65 17.86
N ASN A 214 10.64 20.78 17.22
CA ASN A 214 9.51 21.20 16.40
C ASN A 214 8.42 21.90 17.24
N LEU A 215 8.16 21.40 18.45
CA LEU A 215 7.25 22.05 19.41
C LEU A 215 7.74 23.44 19.81
N LEU A 216 9.05 23.58 20.09
CA LEU A 216 9.68 24.87 20.39
C LEU A 216 9.58 25.84 19.20
N GLU A 217 9.94 25.41 17.99
CA GLU A 217 9.83 26.22 16.77
C GLU A 217 8.39 26.71 16.55
N PHE A 218 7.39 25.85 16.78
CA PHE A 218 5.99 26.22 16.62
C PHE A 218 5.52 27.20 17.70
N ILE A 219 5.86 26.97 18.98
CA ILE A 219 5.53 27.89 20.07
C ILE A 219 6.16 29.27 19.86
N GLU A 220 7.42 29.30 19.43
CA GLU A 220 8.19 30.53 19.24
C GLU A 220 7.76 31.32 18.00
N ALA A 221 7.17 30.66 17.00
CA ALA A 221 6.63 31.31 15.80
C ALA A 221 5.31 32.06 16.05
N ILE A 222 4.58 31.75 17.12
CA ILE A 222 3.29 32.38 17.42
C ILE A 222 3.51 33.56 18.39
N PRO A 223 3.02 34.78 18.08
CA PRO A 223 3.05 35.88 19.03
C PRO A 223 2.37 35.48 20.34
N GLN A 224 3.08 35.57 21.48
CA GLN A 224 2.58 35.05 22.77
C GLN A 224 1.18 35.59 23.14
N LYS A 225 0.85 36.83 22.74
CA LYS A 225 -0.46 37.46 22.95
C LYS A 225 -1.62 36.79 22.20
N GLN A 226 -1.35 35.93 21.22
CA GLN A 226 -2.33 35.23 20.39
C GLN A 226 -2.56 33.77 20.81
N ILE A 227 -1.79 33.27 21.79
CA ILE A 227 -1.94 31.91 22.30
C ILE A 227 -3.12 31.89 23.26
N ASN A 228 -4.23 31.29 22.82
CA ASN A 228 -5.44 31.07 23.62
C ASN A 228 -5.49 29.63 24.16
N ASP A 229 -6.52 29.32 24.94
CA ASP A 229 -6.71 27.99 25.54
C ASP A 229 -6.78 26.85 24.52
N SER A 230 -7.32 27.11 23.32
CA SER A 230 -7.37 26.12 22.23
C SER A 230 -5.97 25.80 21.71
N TYR A 231 -5.11 26.82 21.54
CA TYR A 231 -3.71 26.61 21.18
C TYR A 231 -2.95 25.87 22.28
N LEU A 232 -3.15 26.24 23.55
CA LEU A 232 -2.52 25.53 24.67
C LEU A 232 -2.95 24.07 24.75
N SER A 233 -4.24 23.79 24.48
CA SER A 233 -4.77 22.42 24.43
C SER A 233 -4.13 21.61 23.31
N TYR A 234 -4.06 22.19 22.10
CA TYR A 234 -3.38 21.57 20.95
C TYR A 234 -1.89 21.30 21.24
N LEU A 235 -1.16 22.29 21.75
CA LEU A 235 0.25 22.16 22.10
C LEU A 235 0.48 21.07 23.16
N HIS A 236 -0.41 20.98 24.14
CA HIS A 236 -0.36 19.97 25.17
C HIS A 236 -0.64 18.57 24.59
N GLU A 237 -1.61 18.42 23.69
CA GLU A 237 -1.89 17.14 23.00
C GLU A 237 -0.70 16.69 22.13
N GLU A 238 -0.13 17.59 21.33
CA GLU A 238 1.08 17.32 20.52
C GLU A 238 2.26 16.89 21.40
N ALA A 239 2.45 17.58 22.53
CA ALA A 239 3.53 17.26 23.44
C ALA A 239 3.25 15.96 24.24
N GLN A 240 1.99 15.63 24.54
CA GLN A 240 1.62 14.34 25.12
C GLN A 240 1.93 13.15 24.20
N TYR A 241 1.88 13.34 22.89
CA TYR A 241 2.28 12.30 21.95
C TYR A 241 3.75 11.87 22.14
N LEU A 242 4.63 12.84 22.42
CA LEU A 242 6.05 12.58 22.71
C LEU A 242 6.24 11.81 24.02
N MET A 243 5.29 11.87 24.97
CA MET A 243 5.35 11.10 26.21
C MET A 243 5.36 9.59 25.95
N ARG A 244 4.61 9.12 24.94
CA ARG A 244 4.60 7.70 24.58
C ARG A 244 5.96 7.21 24.09
N LEU A 245 6.77 8.11 23.51
CA LEU A 245 8.14 7.80 23.12
C LEU A 245 9.06 7.73 24.35
N TRP A 246 8.86 8.62 25.33
CA TRP A 246 9.56 8.56 26.61
C TRP A 246 9.27 7.25 27.37
N ASP A 247 8.03 6.79 27.39
CA ASP A 247 7.63 5.52 28.01
C ASP A 247 8.38 4.33 27.38
N LYS A 248 8.64 4.36 26.06
CA LYS A 248 9.40 3.30 25.36
C LYS A 248 10.90 3.33 25.63
N ILE A 249 11.45 4.49 26.01
CA ILE A 249 12.83 4.62 26.47
C ILE A 249 12.97 4.03 27.90
N GLU A 250 11.88 3.46 28.46
CA GLU A 250 11.78 2.90 29.81
C GLU A 250 13.11 2.41 30.35
N MET A 251 13.49 2.99 31.50
CA MET A 251 14.78 2.99 32.17
C MET A 251 15.17 1.58 32.65
N LYS A 252 15.31 0.63 31.73
CA LYS A 252 15.66 -0.78 31.97
C LYS A 252 17.09 -0.95 32.46
N ASP A 253 17.93 0.08 32.41
CA ASP A 253 19.25 0.07 33.02
C ASP A 253 19.30 0.92 34.30
N SER A 254 19.54 0.23 35.40
CA SER A 254 19.88 0.81 36.69
C SER A 254 21.34 1.27 36.68
N SER A 255 21.57 2.43 36.04
CA SER A 255 22.79 3.28 36.03
C SER A 255 23.53 3.32 34.68
N PRO A 256 24.00 4.49 34.20
CA PRO A 256 23.54 5.86 34.44
C PRO A 256 23.45 6.67 33.14
N GLU A 257 22.35 7.41 32.94
CA GLU A 257 22.50 8.80 32.50
C GLU A 257 21.52 9.62 33.34
N ASN A 258 22.04 10.28 34.39
CA ASN A 258 21.34 11.37 35.05
C ASN A 258 20.73 12.33 33.99
N GLY A 259 21.40 12.51 32.85
CA GLY A 259 20.90 13.25 31.70
C GLY A 259 19.50 12.83 31.24
N LEU A 260 19.23 11.55 30.93
CA LEU A 260 17.89 11.13 30.46
C LEU A 260 16.80 11.36 31.50
N LYS A 261 17.09 11.05 32.77
CA LYS A 261 16.17 11.33 33.90
C LYS A 261 15.89 12.82 34.03
N ILE A 262 16.92 13.65 33.93
CA ILE A 262 16.80 15.11 34.03
C ILE A 262 16.04 15.65 32.80
N ALA A 263 16.33 15.16 31.59
CA ALA A 263 15.65 15.57 30.37
C ALA A 263 14.16 15.21 30.40
N TYR A 264 13.83 13.99 30.82
CA TYR A 264 12.45 13.55 31.04
C TYR A 264 11.75 14.42 32.08
N LYS A 265 12.38 14.65 33.24
CA LYS A 265 11.83 15.49 34.31
C LYS A 265 11.50 16.90 33.78
N ASN A 266 12.45 17.56 33.13
CA ASN A 266 12.23 18.89 32.55
C ASN A 266 11.11 18.88 31.50
N PHE A 267 11.04 17.86 30.65
CA PHE A 267 9.96 17.71 29.66
C PHE A 267 8.59 17.56 30.33
N SER A 268 8.47 16.66 31.32
CA SER A 268 7.23 16.42 32.07
C SER A 268 6.76 17.63 32.88
N GLU A 269 7.70 18.38 33.47
CA GLU A 269 7.41 19.64 34.17
C GLU A 269 6.94 20.69 33.16
N SER A 270 7.57 20.80 31.99
CA SER A 270 7.14 21.70 30.92
C SER A 270 5.73 21.42 30.42
N LEU A 271 5.32 20.15 30.31
CA LEU A 271 3.93 19.80 29.96
C LEU A 271 2.93 20.34 30.98
N ASN A 272 3.23 20.18 32.26
CA ASN A 272 2.40 20.72 33.34
C ASN A 272 2.34 22.26 33.30
N LYS A 273 3.45 22.91 32.91
CA LYS A 273 3.51 24.37 32.73
C LYS A 273 2.71 24.83 31.51
N LEU A 274 2.77 24.11 30.38
CA LEU A 274 1.92 24.37 29.19
C LEU A 274 0.43 24.30 29.56
N LYS A 275 0.01 23.25 30.28
CA LYS A 275 -1.38 23.07 30.72
C LYS A 275 -1.87 24.20 31.65
N LYS A 276 -0.96 24.81 32.41
CA LYS A 276 -1.26 25.93 33.33
C LYS A 276 -1.12 27.31 32.67
N GLY A 277 -0.81 27.38 31.37
CA GLY A 277 -0.58 28.63 30.65
C GLY A 277 0.75 29.33 30.97
N SER A 278 1.66 28.68 31.73
CA SER A 278 2.98 29.21 32.08
C SER A 278 3.98 29.00 30.94
N LEU A 279 3.77 29.68 29.81
CA LEU A 279 4.45 29.42 28.54
C LEU A 279 5.97 29.60 28.60
N GLU A 280 6.47 30.67 29.23
CA GLU A 280 7.90 30.94 29.32
C GLU A 280 8.66 29.84 30.08
N GLU A 281 8.09 29.38 31.20
CA GLU A 281 8.66 28.30 32.00
C GLU A 281 8.62 26.97 31.23
N ALA A 282 7.53 26.72 30.49
CA ALA A 282 7.43 25.57 29.61
C ALA A 282 8.52 25.56 28.53
N ILE A 283 8.69 26.69 27.81
CA ILE A 283 9.74 26.85 26.79
C ILE A 283 11.13 26.60 27.40
N LYS A 284 11.39 27.15 28.58
CA LYS A 284 12.67 26.95 29.28
C LYS A 284 12.94 25.47 29.55
N GLY A 285 11.98 24.74 30.13
CA GLY A 285 12.17 23.31 30.42
C GLY A 285 12.26 22.45 29.15
N LEU A 286 11.53 22.80 28.08
CA LEU A 286 11.64 22.13 26.78
C LEU A 286 13.03 22.32 26.18
N ARG A 287 13.57 23.55 26.21
CA ARG A 287 14.95 23.84 25.76
C ARG A 287 15.99 23.08 26.59
N THR A 288 15.82 23.04 27.91
CA THR A 288 16.72 22.28 28.79
C THR A 288 16.68 20.79 28.45
N SER A 289 15.48 20.21 28.29
CA SER A 289 15.33 18.80 27.89
C SER A 289 16.01 18.52 26.53
N ASN A 290 15.75 19.36 25.53
CA ASN A 290 16.34 19.24 24.20
C ASN A 290 17.88 19.33 24.23
N ASN A 291 18.44 20.27 24.98
CA ASN A 291 19.89 20.44 25.10
C ASN A 291 20.55 19.24 25.77
N ILE A 292 19.90 18.66 26.78
CA ILE A 292 20.42 17.45 27.43
C ILE A 292 20.39 16.28 26.45
N LEU A 293 19.27 16.04 25.75
CA LEU A 293 19.19 14.98 24.74
C LEU A 293 20.27 15.15 23.65
N GLN A 294 20.52 16.39 23.21
CA GLN A 294 21.60 16.70 22.28
C GLN A 294 22.98 16.28 22.82
N MET A 295 23.27 16.57 24.10
CA MET A 295 24.52 16.16 24.75
C MET A 295 24.64 14.62 24.83
N LEU A 296 23.55 13.92 25.17
CA LEU A 296 23.55 12.47 25.28
C LEU A 296 23.78 11.77 23.95
N LEU A 297 23.22 12.31 22.85
CA LEU A 297 23.52 11.81 21.51
C LEU A 297 25.02 11.90 21.18
N PHE A 298 25.70 12.96 21.64
CA PHE A 298 27.15 13.11 21.45
C PHE A 298 27.99 12.23 22.38
N GLN A 299 27.53 11.93 23.60
CA GLN A 299 28.28 11.15 24.59
C GLN A 299 28.15 9.63 24.40
N SER A 300 26.97 9.15 23.99
CA SER A 300 26.63 7.73 23.95
C SER A 300 27.26 6.94 22.79
N ASN A 301 27.87 7.61 21.79
CA ASN A 301 28.24 6.96 20.54
C ASN A 301 29.73 7.12 20.19
N LYS A 302 30.44 6.01 20.01
CA LYS A 302 31.76 5.97 19.33
C LYS A 302 31.66 6.29 17.83
N ASN A 303 30.45 6.41 17.30
CA ASN A 303 30.19 6.81 15.93
C ASN A 303 30.52 8.29 15.72
N THR A 304 31.00 8.64 14.53
CA THR A 304 31.37 10.02 14.21
C THR A 304 30.14 10.93 14.26
N LEU A 305 30.34 12.22 14.62
CA LEU A 305 29.35 13.31 14.54
C LEU A 305 28.46 13.25 13.27
N HIS A 306 29.07 12.80 12.17
CA HIS A 306 28.45 12.63 10.87
C HIS A 306 27.38 11.53 10.83
N GLU A 307 27.58 10.38 11.49
CA GLU A 307 26.58 9.30 11.51
C GLU A 307 25.31 9.75 12.25
N ILE A 308 25.47 10.52 13.34
CA ILE A 308 24.37 11.12 14.09
C ILE A 308 23.57 12.06 13.19
N ALA A 309 24.25 13.02 12.56
CA ALA A 309 23.60 14.01 11.71
C ALA A 309 22.89 13.37 10.50
N LEU A 310 23.45 12.29 9.94
CA LEU A 310 22.82 11.54 8.85
C LEU A 310 21.60 10.72 9.32
N ARG A 311 21.64 10.13 10.52
CA ARG A 311 20.48 9.46 11.14
C ARG A 311 19.36 10.46 11.46
N GLU A 312 19.71 11.63 11.98
CA GLU A 312 18.75 12.73 12.21
C GLU A 312 18.07 13.12 10.89
N LEU A 313 18.85 13.28 9.83
CA LEU A 313 18.30 13.56 8.50
C LEU A 313 17.34 12.43 8.04
N LEU A 314 17.73 11.16 8.15
CA LEU A 314 16.83 10.04 7.77
C LEU A 314 15.53 10.02 8.58
N ILE A 315 15.59 10.38 9.86
CA ILE A 315 14.39 10.48 10.71
C ILE A 315 13.48 11.60 10.20
N ASP A 316 14.02 12.76 9.85
CA ASP A 316 13.24 13.86 9.26
C ASP A 316 12.57 13.43 7.95
N TYR A 317 13.29 12.67 7.10
CA TYR A 317 12.70 12.07 5.90
C TYR A 317 11.53 11.12 6.25
N GLN A 318 11.71 10.21 7.21
CA GLN A 318 10.66 9.27 7.61
C GLN A 318 9.41 9.99 8.14
N ILE A 319 9.60 11.06 8.92
CA ILE A 319 8.51 11.90 9.38
C ILE A 319 7.80 12.48 8.17
N ILE A 320 8.49 13.16 7.25
CA ILE A 320 7.85 13.79 6.09
C ILE A 320 7.14 12.77 5.19
N VAL A 321 7.77 11.62 4.95
CA VAL A 321 7.21 10.53 4.13
C VAL A 321 5.92 9.94 4.72
N THR A 322 5.84 9.83 6.04
CA THR A 322 4.65 9.27 6.72
C THR A 322 3.49 10.25 6.79
N HIS A 323 3.73 11.55 6.56
CA HIS A 323 2.67 12.56 6.52
C HIS A 323 1.98 12.59 5.15
N ASN A 324 0.66 12.84 5.16
CA ASN A 324 -0.15 12.87 3.93
C ASN A 324 0.24 14.00 2.96
N LYS A 325 0.53 15.17 3.53
CA LYS A 325 0.71 16.41 2.78
C LYS A 325 2.18 16.80 2.78
N LEU A 326 2.82 16.67 1.63
CA LEU A 326 4.13 17.30 1.39
C LEU A 326 3.93 18.80 1.19
N THR A 327 4.80 19.61 1.79
CA THR A 327 4.83 21.05 1.57
C THR A 327 6.21 21.49 1.05
N PRO A 328 6.28 22.52 0.19
CA PRO A 328 7.57 23.03 -0.31
C PRO A 328 8.55 23.37 0.81
N GLU A 329 8.06 23.94 1.92
CA GLU A 329 8.87 24.32 3.08
C GLU A 329 9.51 23.10 3.75
N SER A 330 8.77 21.98 3.86
CA SER A 330 9.30 20.74 4.45
C SER A 330 10.45 20.16 3.61
N ILE A 331 10.33 20.20 2.28
CA ILE A 331 11.36 19.74 1.34
C ILE A 331 12.57 20.69 1.37
N GLN A 332 12.33 22.00 1.37
CA GLN A 332 13.38 23.01 1.45
C GLN A 332 14.23 22.86 2.72
N LYS A 333 13.59 22.64 3.88
CA LYS A 333 14.30 22.35 5.14
C LYS A 333 15.18 21.10 5.05
N LEU A 334 14.72 20.05 4.36
CA LEU A 334 15.54 18.86 4.12
C LEU A 334 16.75 19.17 3.22
N ILE A 335 16.57 19.97 2.16
CA ILE A 335 17.65 20.38 1.25
C ILE A 335 18.74 21.12 2.02
N GLU A 336 18.34 22.09 2.83
CA GLU A 336 19.26 22.88 3.66
C GLU A 336 20.03 22.00 4.64
N LYS A 337 19.34 21.13 5.38
CA LYS A 337 19.99 20.16 6.27
C LYS A 337 20.99 19.28 5.52
N GLN A 338 20.60 18.80 4.35
CA GLN A 338 21.42 17.90 3.54
C GLN A 338 22.67 18.57 2.95
N ILE A 339 22.56 19.82 2.49
CA ILE A 339 23.69 20.63 2.03
C ILE A 339 24.66 20.91 3.19
N ASN A 340 24.11 21.21 4.38
CA ASN A 340 24.90 21.50 5.58
C ASN A 340 25.73 20.30 6.08
N LEU A 341 25.37 19.06 5.72
CA LEU A 341 26.18 17.88 6.01
C LEU A 341 27.52 17.83 5.23
N LYS A 342 27.71 18.66 4.19
CA LYS A 342 28.94 18.76 3.37
C LYS A 342 29.49 17.43 2.85
N PHE A 343 28.62 16.45 2.60
CA PHE A 343 29.04 15.11 2.19
C PHE A 343 29.12 14.99 0.66
N LYS A 344 30.32 14.74 0.10
CA LYS A 344 30.49 14.60 -1.36
C LYS A 344 29.62 13.50 -1.98
N SER A 345 29.29 12.45 -1.23
CA SER A 345 28.49 11.34 -1.76
C SER A 345 26.97 11.52 -1.63
N ILE A 346 26.48 12.69 -1.24
CA ILE A 346 25.06 13.00 -1.07
C ILE A 346 24.48 13.73 -2.30
N ASN A 347 25.31 14.12 -3.27
CA ASN A 347 24.90 14.90 -4.45
C ASN A 347 23.68 14.32 -5.18
N LEU A 348 23.64 13.00 -5.39
CA LEU A 348 22.51 12.36 -6.09
C LEU A 348 21.22 12.41 -5.26
N ALA A 349 21.30 12.19 -3.94
CA ALA A 349 20.16 12.39 -3.06
C ALA A 349 19.68 13.85 -3.09
N THR A 350 20.61 14.83 -3.12
CA THR A 350 20.24 16.25 -3.14
C THR A 350 19.57 16.62 -4.46
N GLN A 351 20.05 16.05 -5.57
CA GLN A 351 19.42 16.20 -6.88
C GLN A 351 17.97 15.69 -6.86
N TYR A 352 17.73 14.48 -6.34
CA TYR A 352 16.36 13.97 -6.21
C TYR A 352 15.50 14.86 -5.32
N LEU A 353 16.03 15.36 -4.21
CA LEU A 353 15.25 16.24 -3.34
C LEU A 353 14.89 17.58 -4.02
N ASN A 354 15.77 18.13 -4.85
CA ASN A 354 15.47 19.31 -5.68
C ASN A 354 14.38 19.00 -6.73
N GLU A 355 14.43 17.85 -7.38
CA GLU A 355 13.35 17.43 -8.30
C GLU A 355 12.03 17.21 -7.55
N SER A 356 12.07 16.71 -6.31
CA SER A 356 10.89 16.61 -5.44
C SER A 356 10.25 17.99 -5.19
N LEU A 357 11.06 19.00 -4.86
CA LEU A 357 10.59 20.37 -4.67
C LEU A 357 9.98 20.95 -5.95
N LYS A 358 10.65 20.77 -7.10
CA LYS A 358 10.20 21.25 -8.40
C LYS A 358 8.88 20.61 -8.82
N GLU A 359 8.73 19.30 -8.66
CA GLU A 359 7.47 18.60 -8.97
C GLU A 359 6.35 19.03 -8.03
N LEU A 360 6.65 19.30 -6.76
CA LEU A 360 5.66 19.81 -5.81
C LEU A 360 5.18 21.23 -6.18
N GLN A 361 6.11 22.10 -6.59
CA GLN A 361 5.79 23.45 -7.11
C GLN A 361 5.00 23.38 -8.43
N GLY A 362 5.25 22.35 -9.24
CA GLY A 362 4.50 22.04 -10.45
C GLY A 362 3.14 21.35 -10.21
N ASN A 363 2.69 21.23 -8.95
CA ASN A 363 1.46 20.57 -8.54
C ASN A 363 1.38 19.08 -8.92
N ASN A 364 2.52 18.38 -8.93
CA ASN A 364 2.63 16.93 -9.15
C ASN A 364 3.05 16.24 -7.83
N PRO A 365 2.15 16.11 -6.84
CA PRO A 365 2.50 15.63 -5.51
C PRO A 365 2.99 14.18 -5.48
N TRP A 366 2.59 13.34 -6.44
CA TRP A 366 3.04 11.94 -6.51
C TRP A 366 4.48 11.83 -7.00
N PHE A 367 4.86 12.60 -8.01
CA PHE A 367 6.27 12.70 -8.42
C PHE A 367 7.13 13.37 -7.36
N ALA A 368 6.60 14.37 -6.64
CA ALA A 368 7.28 14.91 -5.47
C ALA A 368 7.57 13.82 -4.42
N LYS A 369 6.58 12.98 -4.10
CA LYS A 369 6.78 11.81 -3.21
C LYS A 369 7.78 10.83 -3.78
N PHE A 370 7.68 10.48 -5.07
CA PHE A 370 8.62 9.58 -5.75
C PHE A 370 10.07 10.02 -5.55
N TYR A 371 10.38 11.27 -5.86
CA TYR A 371 11.74 11.79 -5.75
C TYR A 371 12.20 11.94 -4.30
N LEU A 372 11.29 12.24 -3.37
CA LEU A 372 11.58 12.22 -1.93
C LEU A 372 12.01 10.82 -1.47
N PHE A 373 11.29 9.77 -1.88
CA PHE A 373 11.64 8.37 -1.58
C PHE A 373 12.96 7.97 -2.24
N ALA A 374 13.18 8.35 -3.51
CA ALA A 374 14.42 8.08 -4.21
C ALA A 374 15.63 8.70 -3.49
N SER A 375 15.49 9.93 -3.01
CA SER A 375 16.49 10.60 -2.16
C SER A 375 16.71 9.87 -0.84
N TYR A 376 15.62 9.55 -0.13
CA TYR A 376 15.67 8.83 1.14
C TYR A 376 16.42 7.50 1.03
N TYR A 377 16.10 6.67 0.03
CA TYR A 377 16.77 5.39 -0.18
C TYR A 377 18.24 5.55 -0.54
N ASN A 378 18.59 6.57 -1.32
CA ASN A 378 19.98 6.87 -1.65
C ASN A 378 20.80 7.20 -0.40
N LEU A 379 20.24 7.99 0.53
CA LEU A 379 20.85 8.28 1.83
C LEU A 379 20.92 7.04 2.73
N GLN A 380 19.86 6.23 2.77
CA GLN A 380 19.82 5.01 3.56
C GLN A 380 20.92 4.03 3.15
N ASP A 381 21.19 3.90 1.85
CA ASP A 381 22.31 3.09 1.33
C ASP A 381 23.69 3.60 1.77
N LYS A 382 23.82 4.86 2.20
CA LYS A 382 25.07 5.39 2.77
C LYS A 382 25.25 5.05 4.24
N LEU A 383 24.16 4.91 5.00
CA LEU A 383 24.20 4.55 6.43
C LEU A 383 24.41 3.06 6.66
N ILE A 384 23.92 2.23 5.76
CA ILE A 384 24.20 0.79 5.79
C ILE A 384 25.70 0.65 5.46
N LYS A 385 26.54 0.60 6.50
CA LYS A 385 27.95 0.21 6.40
C LYS A 385 28.01 -1.02 5.50
N LYS A 386 29.08 -1.18 4.72
CA LYS A 386 29.40 -2.44 4.01
C LYS A 386 29.70 -3.54 5.03
N ASN A 387 28.76 -3.84 5.92
CA ASN A 387 28.74 -5.07 6.68
C ASN A 387 28.75 -6.14 5.60
N LYS A 388 29.80 -6.96 5.63
CA LYS A 388 29.92 -8.10 4.74
C LYS A 388 28.68 -8.96 5.00
N LEU A 389 27.72 -8.94 4.07
CA LEU A 389 26.53 -9.77 4.14
C LEU A 389 27.03 -11.21 4.25
N SER A 390 26.81 -11.83 5.40
CA SER A 390 27.52 -13.06 5.77
C SER A 390 26.64 -14.29 5.72
N ASN A 391 25.32 -14.14 5.69
CA ASN A 391 24.38 -15.25 5.62
C ASN A 391 23.24 -15.00 4.63
N SER A 392 22.59 -16.09 4.22
CA SER A 392 21.56 -16.18 3.20
C SER A 392 20.34 -15.35 3.58
N SER A 393 19.97 -15.34 4.87
CA SER A 393 18.86 -14.55 5.41
C SER A 393 19.10 -13.05 5.26
N GLN A 394 20.29 -12.56 5.59
CA GLN A 394 20.67 -11.15 5.41
C GLN A 394 20.72 -10.74 3.93
N ILE A 395 21.23 -11.62 3.06
CA ILE A 395 21.28 -11.35 1.62
C ILE A 395 19.86 -11.30 1.04
N LEU A 396 19.00 -12.25 1.40
CA LEU A 396 17.60 -12.25 0.99
C LEU A 396 16.85 -11.03 1.53
N GLN A 397 17.07 -10.67 2.79
CA GLN A 397 16.48 -9.47 3.39
C GLN A 397 16.91 -8.20 2.64
N LYS A 398 18.17 -8.11 2.23
CA LYS A 398 18.66 -6.98 1.43
C LYS A 398 18.08 -6.98 0.03
N SER A 399 18.01 -8.12 -0.64
CA SER A 399 17.36 -8.28 -1.95
C SER A 399 15.88 -7.87 -1.89
N LEU A 400 15.15 -8.34 -0.87
CA LEU A 400 13.77 -7.99 -0.59
C LEU A 400 13.61 -6.49 -0.28
N GLN A 401 14.53 -5.88 0.47
CA GLN A 401 14.51 -4.43 0.72
C GLN A 401 14.61 -3.65 -0.59
N GLU A 402 15.51 -4.00 -1.50
CA GLU A 402 15.62 -3.33 -2.80
C GLU A 402 14.37 -3.58 -3.67
N GLY A 403 13.82 -4.79 -3.64
CA GLY A 403 12.57 -5.12 -4.34
C GLY A 403 11.37 -4.31 -3.85
N ARG A 404 11.23 -4.13 -2.53
CA ARG A 404 10.18 -3.28 -1.94
C ARG A 404 10.35 -1.81 -2.30
N ARG A 405 11.59 -1.30 -2.33
CA ARG A 405 11.88 0.07 -2.77
C ARG A 405 11.48 0.30 -4.21
N ALA A 406 11.83 -0.63 -5.11
CA ALA A 406 11.41 -0.58 -6.51
C ALA A 406 9.87 -0.56 -6.63
N LEU A 407 9.19 -1.48 -5.94
CA LEU A 407 7.73 -1.57 -5.93
C LEU A 407 7.05 -0.31 -5.38
N GLN A 408 7.60 0.30 -4.32
CA GLN A 408 7.06 1.55 -3.76
C GLN A 408 7.19 2.72 -4.73
N LEU A 409 8.33 2.84 -5.41
CA LEU A 409 8.54 3.86 -6.43
C LEU A 409 7.61 3.64 -7.64
N ASP A 410 7.43 2.39 -8.07
CA ASP A 410 6.51 2.05 -9.15
C ASP A 410 5.05 2.39 -8.84
N ARG A 411 4.60 2.06 -7.63
CA ARG A 411 3.26 2.43 -7.14
C ARG A 411 3.07 3.95 -7.18
N LEU A 412 4.07 4.74 -6.78
CA LEU A 412 4.01 6.21 -6.85
C LEU A 412 4.00 6.73 -8.29
N ALA A 413 4.85 6.19 -9.16
CA ALA A 413 4.90 6.56 -10.58
C ALA A 413 3.58 6.24 -11.30
N PHE A 414 2.87 5.20 -10.89
CA PHE A 414 1.58 4.79 -11.44
C PHE A 414 0.37 5.54 -10.84
N LEU A 415 0.52 6.17 -9.67
CA LEU A 415 -0.53 7.02 -9.09
C LEU A 415 -0.66 8.34 -9.86
N GLU A 416 0.45 8.86 -10.34
CA GLU A 416 0.44 9.87 -11.39
C GLU A 416 0.10 9.17 -12.70
N ASP A 417 -0.77 9.77 -13.51
CA ASP A 417 -1.12 9.20 -14.82
C ASP A 417 0.13 9.16 -15.71
N ALA A 418 0.84 8.02 -15.66
CA ALA A 418 2.15 7.81 -16.31
C ALA A 418 2.11 8.11 -17.82
N THR A 419 0.91 8.17 -18.42
CA THR A 419 0.74 8.56 -19.83
C THR A 419 1.00 10.03 -20.10
N LYS A 420 0.87 10.92 -19.10
CA LYS A 420 1.04 12.37 -19.29
C LYS A 420 2.48 12.85 -19.20
N LYS A 421 3.34 12.12 -18.48
CA LYS A 421 4.70 12.58 -18.16
C LYS A 421 5.64 11.44 -17.76
N SER A 422 5.53 10.25 -18.37
CA SER A 422 6.56 9.21 -18.22
C SER A 422 7.89 9.79 -18.74
N THR A 423 8.78 10.14 -17.82
CA THR A 423 10.13 10.56 -18.14
C THR A 423 11.04 9.34 -18.06
N THR A 424 11.98 9.25 -19.00
CA THR A 424 13.03 8.22 -19.03
C THR A 424 13.77 8.11 -17.69
N ASP A 425 13.82 9.18 -16.90
CA ASP A 425 14.50 9.25 -15.61
C ASP A 425 13.80 8.43 -14.52
N LEU A 426 12.47 8.41 -14.45
CA LEU A 426 11.72 7.64 -13.45
C LEU A 426 11.98 6.14 -13.64
N ASP A 427 11.85 5.67 -14.88
CA ASP A 427 12.07 4.28 -15.26
C ASP A 427 13.49 3.83 -14.90
N GLN A 428 14.50 4.68 -15.15
CA GLN A 428 15.89 4.37 -14.80
C GLN A 428 16.11 4.21 -13.30
N ILE A 429 15.46 5.04 -12.47
CA ILE A 429 15.57 4.96 -11.01
C ILE A 429 14.95 3.64 -10.52
N ILE A 430 13.74 3.31 -10.98
CA ILE A 430 13.06 2.05 -10.66
C ILE A 430 13.89 0.85 -11.10
N LEU A 431 14.32 0.84 -12.37
CA LEU A 431 15.17 -0.21 -12.94
C LEU A 431 16.47 -0.35 -12.15
N GLY A 432 17.04 0.73 -11.64
CA GLY A 432 18.22 0.70 -10.77
C GLY A 432 18.00 -0.13 -9.52
N TYR A 433 16.88 0.07 -8.81
CA TYR A 433 16.54 -0.70 -7.61
C TYR A 433 16.16 -2.15 -7.92
N LEU A 434 15.38 -2.39 -8.98
CA LEU A 434 15.01 -3.75 -9.39
C LEU A 434 16.24 -4.57 -9.81
N ASN A 435 17.15 -3.98 -10.59
CA ASN A 435 18.41 -4.63 -10.95
C ASN A 435 19.27 -4.92 -9.72
N LYS A 436 19.40 -3.97 -8.77
CA LYS A 436 20.09 -4.22 -7.50
C LYS A 436 19.50 -5.42 -6.77
N ALA A 437 18.17 -5.51 -6.68
CA ALA A 437 17.48 -6.62 -6.03
C ALA A 437 17.83 -7.97 -6.66
N LEU A 438 17.75 -8.06 -8.00
CA LEU A 438 18.02 -9.28 -8.77
C LEU A 438 19.52 -9.67 -8.76
N ASN A 439 20.42 -8.69 -8.68
CA ASN A 439 21.87 -8.92 -8.63
C ASN A 439 22.35 -9.58 -7.32
N TYR A 440 21.51 -9.70 -6.30
CA TYR A 440 21.82 -10.48 -5.10
C TYR A 440 21.71 -11.99 -5.29
N LYS A 441 21.11 -12.48 -6.39
CA LYS A 441 20.94 -13.93 -6.63
C LYS A 441 22.24 -14.74 -6.53
N PRO A 442 23.36 -14.37 -7.19
CA PRO A 442 24.59 -15.14 -7.09
C PRO A 442 25.12 -15.22 -5.65
N LEU A 443 25.08 -14.08 -4.92
CA LEU A 443 25.51 -14.02 -3.53
C LEU A 443 24.63 -14.88 -2.62
N PHE A 444 23.31 -14.85 -2.85
CA PHE A 444 22.35 -15.65 -2.09
C PHE A 444 22.64 -17.15 -2.27
N LEU A 445 22.72 -17.63 -3.51
CA LEU A 445 22.98 -19.04 -3.80
C LEU A 445 24.33 -19.50 -3.26
N GLN A 446 25.36 -18.67 -3.36
CA GLN A 446 26.67 -18.95 -2.76
C GLN A 446 26.58 -19.09 -1.24
N SER A 447 25.86 -18.20 -0.55
CA SER A 447 25.67 -18.27 0.90
C SER A 447 24.87 -19.49 1.32
N VAL A 448 23.82 -19.85 0.57
CA VAL A 448 23.03 -21.07 0.80
C VAL A 448 23.93 -22.32 0.72
N MET A 449 24.78 -22.40 -0.29
CA MET A 449 25.74 -23.51 -0.43
C MET A 449 26.71 -23.59 0.75
N GLN A 450 27.28 -22.45 1.16
CA GLN A 450 28.21 -22.39 2.29
C GLN A 450 27.56 -22.80 3.61
N GLU A 451 26.33 -22.34 3.86
CA GLU A 451 25.57 -22.73 5.06
C GLU A 451 25.23 -24.21 5.06
N GLN A 452 24.81 -24.76 3.91
CA GLN A 452 24.55 -26.19 3.77
C GLN A 452 25.80 -27.03 4.01
N GLU A 453 26.96 -26.64 3.46
CA GLU A 453 28.23 -27.32 3.69
C GLU A 453 28.64 -27.28 5.17
N ALA A 454 28.48 -26.13 5.83
CA ALA A 454 28.77 -25.98 7.25
C ALA A 454 27.89 -26.88 8.12
N HIS A 455 26.58 -26.92 7.85
CA HIS A 455 25.64 -27.80 8.55
C HIS A 455 25.98 -29.29 8.34
N PHE A 456 26.35 -29.68 7.13
CA PHE A 456 26.77 -31.06 6.85
C PHE A 456 28.01 -31.47 7.64
N ARG A 457 29.02 -30.59 7.74
CA ARG A 457 30.25 -30.85 8.53
C ARG A 457 29.97 -31.00 10.02
N VAL A 458 29.07 -30.19 10.58
CA VAL A 458 28.72 -30.23 12.02
C VAL A 458 27.96 -31.51 12.39
N LEU A 459 27.12 -32.04 11.49
CA LEU A 459 26.33 -33.27 11.71
C LEU A 459 27.03 -34.55 11.23
N GLY A 460 28.23 -34.42 10.68
CA GLY A 460 29.10 -35.50 10.25
C GLY A 460 29.74 -36.31 11.38
N ASN A 461 29.02 -36.55 12.50
CA ASN A 461 29.41 -37.59 13.44
C ASN A 461 29.14 -38.96 12.76
N PRO A 462 30.16 -39.77 12.45
CA PRO A 462 30.03 -40.97 11.62
C PRO A 462 29.11 -42.06 12.21
N LYS A 463 28.65 -41.91 13.47
CA LYS A 463 27.73 -42.83 14.14
C LYS A 463 26.23 -42.54 13.88
N SER A 464 25.89 -41.39 13.30
CA SER A 464 24.50 -41.03 12.98
C SER A 464 24.15 -41.47 11.55
N LYS A 465 23.45 -42.60 11.38
CA LYS A 465 22.98 -43.08 10.07
C LYS A 465 21.89 -42.20 9.42
N ILE A 466 21.41 -41.16 10.11
CA ILE A 466 20.21 -40.38 9.71
C ILE A 466 20.55 -39.03 9.03
N SER A 467 21.80 -38.55 9.05
CA SER A 467 22.14 -37.18 8.65
C SER A 467 22.51 -36.93 7.16
N ARG A 468 22.27 -37.89 6.24
CA ARG A 468 22.84 -37.79 4.87
C ARG A 468 22.07 -36.96 3.84
N CYS A 469 20.84 -36.52 4.12
CA CYS A 469 20.08 -35.68 3.18
C CYS A 469 19.29 -34.61 3.93
N GLN A 470 19.97 -33.54 4.36
CA GLN A 470 19.26 -32.39 4.92
C GLN A 470 18.52 -31.64 3.80
N LYS A 471 17.19 -31.76 3.78
CA LYS A 471 16.31 -31.12 2.80
C LYS A 471 15.88 -29.72 3.24
N GLY A 472 15.70 -29.48 4.54
CA GLY A 472 15.19 -28.21 5.08
C GLY A 472 16.28 -27.25 5.55
N PRO A 473 16.05 -25.92 5.49
CA PRO A 473 14.87 -25.26 4.91
C PRO A 473 14.93 -25.11 3.38
N TRP A 474 16.03 -25.54 2.74
CA TRP A 474 16.35 -25.19 1.35
C TRP A 474 15.38 -25.71 0.29
N ASN A 475 14.76 -26.87 0.51
CA ASN A 475 13.75 -27.44 -0.37
C ASN A 475 12.49 -26.55 -0.51
N GLN A 476 12.23 -25.67 0.45
CA GLN A 476 11.14 -24.70 0.39
C GLN A 476 11.65 -23.31 -0.02
N VAL A 477 12.79 -22.89 0.52
CA VAL A 477 13.35 -21.54 0.30
C VAL A 477 13.80 -21.34 -1.15
N ILE A 478 14.53 -22.30 -1.74
CA ILE A 478 15.09 -22.13 -3.09
C ILE A 478 13.98 -21.99 -4.15
N PRO A 479 12.94 -22.84 -4.19
CA PRO A 479 11.84 -22.67 -5.15
C PRO A 479 11.12 -21.32 -5.01
N LEU A 480 10.83 -20.90 -3.78
CA LEU A 480 10.20 -19.59 -3.53
C LEU A 480 11.09 -18.43 -4.02
N PHE A 481 12.39 -18.51 -3.74
CA PHE A 481 13.35 -17.51 -4.18
C PHE A 481 13.47 -17.45 -5.71
N GLU A 482 13.60 -18.60 -6.37
CA GLU A 482 13.71 -18.71 -7.83
C GLU A 482 12.43 -18.26 -8.55
N HIS A 483 11.25 -18.60 -8.02
CA HIS A 483 9.99 -18.08 -8.55
C HIS A 483 9.92 -16.56 -8.41
N GLY A 484 10.29 -16.01 -7.25
CA GLY A 484 10.36 -14.56 -7.06
C GLY A 484 11.32 -13.89 -8.05
N TYR A 485 12.50 -14.49 -8.26
CA TYR A 485 13.48 -14.02 -9.25
C TYR A 485 12.93 -14.02 -10.69
N LYS A 486 12.17 -15.07 -11.07
CA LYS A 486 11.50 -15.15 -12.36
C LYS A 486 10.46 -14.03 -12.53
N GLU A 487 9.63 -13.79 -11.52
CA GLU A 487 8.65 -12.68 -11.57
C GLU A 487 9.34 -11.30 -11.62
N GLY A 488 10.45 -11.12 -10.91
CA GLY A 488 11.26 -9.90 -11.01
C GLY A 488 11.87 -9.68 -12.40
N LYS A 489 12.33 -10.75 -13.08
CA LYS A 489 12.76 -10.68 -14.48
C LYS A 489 11.61 -10.34 -15.43
N ASN A 490 10.42 -10.91 -15.21
CA ASN A 490 9.24 -10.58 -15.99
C ASN A 490 8.87 -9.10 -15.83
N ALA A 491 8.90 -8.58 -14.60
CA ALA A 491 8.68 -7.17 -14.33
C ALA A 491 9.69 -6.28 -15.08
N LEU A 492 10.98 -6.64 -15.03
CA LEU A 492 12.04 -5.91 -15.73
C LEU A 492 11.82 -5.90 -17.24
N HIS A 493 11.42 -7.02 -17.83
CA HIS A 493 11.13 -7.13 -19.26
C HIS A 493 9.95 -6.26 -19.69
N VAL A 494 8.88 -6.22 -18.88
CA VAL A 494 7.71 -5.38 -19.15
C VAL A 494 8.06 -3.90 -19.03
N LEU A 495 8.80 -3.52 -17.98
CA LEU A 495 9.23 -2.14 -17.77
C LEU A 495 10.17 -1.65 -18.89
N ALA A 496 11.10 -2.50 -19.35
CA ALA A 496 12.00 -2.18 -20.47
C ALA A 496 11.26 -1.96 -21.81
N LYS A 497 10.09 -2.57 -21.99
CA LYS A 497 9.24 -2.38 -23.17
C LYS A 497 8.39 -1.10 -23.12
N LYS A 498 8.46 -0.33 -22.02
CA LYS A 498 7.63 0.87 -21.78
C LYS A 498 6.12 0.59 -21.86
N ASP A 499 5.70 -0.65 -21.66
CA ASP A 499 4.28 -1.04 -21.62
C ASP A 499 3.70 -0.82 -20.21
N ILE A 500 3.79 0.42 -19.75
CA ILE A 500 3.44 0.84 -18.38
C ILE A 500 1.92 0.95 -18.22
N LYS A 501 1.18 1.06 -19.33
CA LYS A 501 -0.26 1.41 -19.35
C LYS A 501 -1.14 0.43 -18.56
N ASN A 502 -0.75 -0.84 -18.49
CA ASN A 502 -1.60 -1.88 -17.91
C ASN A 502 -1.28 -2.21 -16.44
N GLY A 503 -0.31 -1.54 -15.81
CA GLY A 503 0.08 -1.80 -14.41
C GLY A 503 0.62 -3.22 -14.14
N PHE A 504 0.79 -4.04 -15.19
CA PHE A 504 1.14 -5.45 -15.09
C PHE A 504 2.52 -5.67 -14.45
N PHE A 505 3.47 -4.77 -14.66
CA PHE A 505 4.78 -4.83 -14.01
C PHE A 505 4.67 -4.69 -12.47
N ILE A 506 3.75 -3.87 -11.95
CA ILE A 506 3.51 -3.72 -10.50
C ILE A 506 3.03 -5.04 -9.91
N VAL A 507 2.11 -5.73 -10.62
CA VAL A 507 1.63 -7.06 -10.23
C VAL A 507 2.80 -8.04 -10.15
N LYS A 508 3.68 -8.04 -11.14
CA LYS A 508 4.86 -8.91 -11.19
C LYS A 508 5.87 -8.62 -10.08
N GLN A 509 6.12 -7.35 -9.77
CA GLN A 509 6.97 -6.97 -8.64
C GLN A 509 6.35 -7.30 -7.29
N SER A 510 5.04 -7.11 -7.11
CA SER A 510 4.30 -7.52 -5.91
C SER A 510 4.42 -9.02 -5.68
N GLN A 511 4.27 -9.84 -6.74
CA GLN A 511 4.48 -11.29 -6.67
C GLN A 511 5.91 -11.65 -6.27
N MET A 512 6.93 -11.00 -6.84
CA MET A 512 8.34 -11.17 -6.45
C MET A 512 8.54 -10.91 -4.94
N VAL A 513 8.07 -9.76 -4.45
CA VAL A 513 8.17 -9.36 -3.03
C VAL A 513 7.48 -10.38 -2.12
N LYS A 514 6.23 -10.77 -2.43
CA LYS A 514 5.46 -11.76 -1.65
C LYS A 514 6.15 -13.12 -1.60
N LEU A 515 6.74 -13.58 -2.69
CA LEU A 515 7.48 -14.86 -2.74
C LEU A 515 8.76 -14.82 -1.90
N TRP A 516 9.52 -13.72 -1.98
CA TRP A 516 10.73 -13.54 -1.18
C TRP A 516 10.45 -13.32 0.31
N GLU A 517 9.33 -12.69 0.67
CA GLU A 517 8.86 -12.62 2.06
C GLU A 517 8.54 -14.01 2.62
N LYS A 518 7.83 -14.84 1.85
CA LYS A 518 7.58 -16.24 2.23
C LYS A 518 8.87 -17.00 2.41
N ALA A 519 9.83 -16.87 1.49
CA ALA A 519 11.15 -17.49 1.61
C ALA A 519 11.90 -17.03 2.87
N LEU A 520 11.87 -15.74 3.19
CA LEU A 520 12.51 -15.19 4.39
C LEU A 520 11.84 -15.69 5.68
N LYS A 521 10.51 -15.81 5.71
CA LYS A 521 9.78 -16.38 6.86
C LYS A 521 10.17 -17.84 7.11
N VAL A 522 10.32 -18.64 6.05
CA VAL A 522 10.80 -20.03 6.16
C VAL A 522 12.23 -20.07 6.74
N LEU A 523 13.12 -19.18 6.30
CA LEU A 523 14.49 -19.08 6.82
C LEU A 523 14.54 -18.66 8.30
N GLN A 524 13.64 -17.78 8.73
CA GLN A 524 13.60 -17.28 10.11
C GLN A 524 12.94 -18.26 11.09
N ASN A 525 12.04 -19.13 10.62
CA ASN A 525 11.29 -20.07 11.45
C ASN A 525 11.30 -21.51 10.89
N PRO A 526 12.46 -22.15 10.70
CA PRO A 526 12.57 -23.46 10.05
C PRO A 526 11.80 -24.56 10.81
N SER A 527 11.69 -24.46 12.14
CA SER A 527 11.10 -25.49 12.99
C SER A 527 9.57 -25.54 12.97
N LYS A 528 8.87 -24.42 12.68
CA LYS A 528 7.40 -24.33 12.76
C LYS A 528 6.68 -24.82 11.49
N GLN A 529 7.39 -24.98 10.37
CA GLN A 529 6.79 -25.35 9.08
C GLN A 529 7.09 -26.78 8.63
N LEU A 530 8.00 -27.48 9.30
CA LEU A 530 8.28 -28.90 9.04
C LEU A 530 7.12 -29.82 9.42
N GLU A 531 6.19 -29.38 10.28
CA GLU A 531 4.99 -30.12 10.64
C GLU A 531 3.79 -29.91 9.68
N GLN A 532 3.85 -28.92 8.79
CA GLN A 532 2.74 -28.60 7.87
C GLN A 532 2.96 -29.03 6.42
N THR A 533 4.10 -29.65 6.09
CA THR A 533 4.40 -30.05 4.70
C THR A 533 5.11 -31.41 4.61
N PHE A 534 4.37 -32.48 4.93
CA PHE A 534 4.60 -33.79 4.33
C PHE A 534 3.23 -34.45 4.07
N ILE A 535 2.56 -34.02 3.01
CA ILE A 535 1.61 -34.90 2.33
C ILE A 535 2.46 -35.69 1.32
N PRO A 536 2.72 -36.99 1.53
CA PRO A 536 3.39 -37.80 0.53
C PRO A 536 2.57 -37.77 -0.78
N PRO A 537 3.21 -37.79 -1.97
CA PRO A 537 2.55 -37.60 -3.26
C PRO A 537 1.46 -38.65 -3.63
N ASN A 538 1.12 -39.56 -2.72
CA ASN A 538 0.05 -40.55 -2.87
C ASN A 538 -1.18 -40.30 -1.97
N GLN A 539 -1.31 -39.12 -1.36
CA GLN A 539 -2.52 -38.73 -0.63
C GLN A 539 -2.94 -37.31 -1.00
N MET A 540 -3.34 -37.08 -2.25
CA MET A 540 -4.31 -36.00 -2.48
C MET A 540 -5.55 -36.31 -1.64
N PRO A 541 -6.15 -35.32 -0.96
CA PRO A 541 -7.50 -35.48 -0.41
C PRO A 541 -8.40 -35.98 -1.55
N LYS A 542 -9.16 -37.06 -1.31
CA LYS A 542 -10.08 -37.64 -2.32
C LYS A 542 -10.95 -36.55 -2.97
N ASP A 543 -11.31 -35.52 -2.20
CA ASP A 543 -12.09 -34.37 -2.66
C ASP A 543 -11.41 -33.54 -3.76
N ILE A 544 -10.07 -33.43 -3.80
CA ILE A 544 -9.38 -32.68 -4.87
C ILE A 544 -9.23 -33.53 -6.13
N GLN A 545 -9.08 -34.85 -5.99
CA GLN A 545 -9.10 -35.77 -7.13
C GLN A 545 -10.49 -35.87 -7.76
N GLU A 546 -11.56 -35.88 -6.96
CA GLU A 546 -12.94 -35.81 -7.44
C GLU A 546 -13.24 -34.48 -8.14
N VAL A 547 -12.70 -33.35 -7.63
CA VAL A 547 -12.82 -32.04 -8.30
C VAL A 547 -12.05 -32.01 -9.62
N PHE A 548 -10.84 -32.56 -9.69
CA PHE A 548 -10.08 -32.66 -10.95
C PHE A 548 -10.71 -33.63 -11.95
N GLN A 549 -11.26 -34.76 -11.49
CA GLN A 549 -12.04 -35.67 -12.35
C GLN A 549 -13.33 -35.00 -12.84
N SER A 550 -14.04 -34.26 -11.99
CA SER A 550 -15.23 -33.50 -12.39
C SER A 550 -14.92 -32.40 -13.41
N LEU A 551 -13.77 -31.73 -13.27
CA LEU A 551 -13.30 -30.74 -14.24
C LEU A 551 -12.92 -31.40 -15.58
N GLN A 552 -12.26 -32.56 -15.55
CA GLN A 552 -11.94 -33.32 -16.76
C GLN A 552 -13.19 -33.91 -17.44
N GLU A 553 -14.20 -34.34 -16.69
CA GLU A 553 -15.49 -34.81 -17.22
C GLU A 553 -16.34 -33.66 -17.79
N MET A 554 -16.28 -32.47 -17.21
CA MET A 554 -16.90 -31.27 -17.80
C MET A 554 -16.22 -30.88 -19.12
N GLU A 555 -14.89 -30.91 -19.17
CA GLU A 555 -14.12 -30.60 -20.38
C GLU A 555 -14.34 -31.64 -21.50
N LEU A 556 -14.51 -32.93 -21.14
CA LEU A 556 -14.88 -34.00 -22.06
C LEU A 556 -16.31 -33.87 -22.59
N ASN A 557 -17.25 -33.43 -21.73
CA ASN A 557 -18.64 -33.21 -22.13
C ASN A 557 -18.81 -31.97 -23.03
N ASP A 558 -18.00 -30.93 -22.84
CA ASP A 558 -17.99 -29.74 -23.70
C ASP A 558 -17.34 -30.03 -25.07
N THR A 559 -16.33 -30.90 -25.12
CA THR A 559 -15.77 -31.40 -26.40
C THR A 559 -16.72 -32.36 -27.12
N LEU A 560 -17.50 -33.16 -26.40
CA LEU A 560 -18.53 -34.02 -26.99
C LEU A 560 -19.72 -33.21 -27.53
N ARG A 561 -20.15 -32.13 -26.85
CA ARG A 561 -21.22 -31.24 -27.32
C ARG A 561 -20.84 -30.40 -28.54
N SER A 562 -19.56 -30.03 -28.67
CA SER A 562 -19.06 -29.29 -29.84
C SER A 562 -18.77 -30.16 -31.07
N SER A 563 -18.87 -31.49 -30.94
CA SER A 563 -18.60 -32.45 -32.02
C SER A 563 -19.86 -33.10 -32.64
N GLN A 564 -21.06 -32.75 -32.18
CA GLN A 564 -22.30 -33.20 -32.84
C GLN A 564 -22.64 -32.27 -34.02
N PRO A 565 -22.66 -32.77 -35.28
CA PRO A 565 -23.12 -31.99 -36.41
C PRO A 565 -24.63 -31.74 -36.26
N MET A 566 -25.01 -30.46 -36.39
CA MET A 566 -26.40 -30.00 -36.48
C MET A 566 -27.10 -30.80 -37.59
N LYS A 567 -27.91 -31.78 -37.23
CA LYS A 567 -28.86 -32.39 -38.17
C LYS A 567 -30.00 -31.41 -38.35
N GLU A 568 -30.12 -30.91 -39.58
CA GLU A 568 -31.28 -30.21 -40.11
C GLU A 568 -32.57 -30.92 -39.69
N ILE A 569 -33.48 -30.19 -39.04
CA ILE A 569 -34.89 -30.54 -38.99
C ILE A 569 -35.57 -29.61 -39.99
N ILE A 570 -35.81 -30.16 -41.17
CA ILE A 570 -36.83 -29.71 -42.12
C ILE A 570 -38.13 -30.45 -41.74
N GLU A 571 -39.28 -29.80 -41.97
CA GLU A 571 -40.68 -30.29 -41.86
C GLU A 571 -41.26 -30.36 -40.42
N TRP A 572 -42.35 -29.67 -40.04
CA TRP A 572 -43.52 -29.04 -40.69
C TRP A 572 -43.80 -27.65 -40.09
#